data_AF-A0A1Y1V3H6-F1
#
_entry.id   AF-A0A1Y1V3H6-F1
#
_cell.length_a   1.000
_cell.length_b   1.000
_cell.length_c   1.000
_cell.angle_alpha   90.00
_cell.angle_beta   90.00
_cell.angle_gamma   90.00
#
_symmetry.space_group_name_H-M   'P 1'
#
loop_
_entity.id
_entity.type
_entity.pdbx_description
1 polymer ?
#
loop_
_entity_poly.entity_id
_entity_poly.type
_entity_poly.pdbx_seq_one_letter_code
_entity_poly.pdbx_strand_id
1 'polypeptide(L)'
;MIQINYFILILLLASVIILKKCSAIDVYIPNEKYDIANINDLIQHYSLLDKTIKIHITKNYIYSSDMIAQQIHIPENTNITLIGSSSLGTTFDFSNKRNNVNNFFLIFGDNEYFWQQFIIENITFKNFYTYSLQQSLFYISNYKINYKVIFKHCSFVNSDSLILIVDSQNSINKNQLDSHVLFDSCRFKKIKGNGVILLHGKKINNYGIKIIDSEFTSCNNIAKLYFGNIEFDYCKLTNISSSVNSAHFVEMLNDSSLMIKNTVIYNNNNNNNDSIELQKMIPFIRNNGNLMTFHNVTLRNIQNSLGYLINDIGQIRSNSSIYINNSYFESNYRVYNIINRNLY
;
A
#
# COMPACT_ATOMS: atom_id res chain seq x y z
N MET A 1 40.22 -39.84 26.99
CA MET A 1 38.77 -39.51 27.05
C MET A 1 38.58 -38.00 27.21
N ILE A 2 39.09 -37.17 26.28
CA ILE A 2 38.90 -35.70 26.24
C ILE A 2 39.05 -35.24 24.77
N GLN A 3 38.19 -35.71 23.86
CA GLN A 3 38.12 -35.17 22.49
C GLN A 3 36.80 -34.44 22.20
N ILE A 4 35.89 -34.41 23.19
CA ILE A 4 34.56 -33.82 23.09
C ILE A 4 34.57 -32.29 23.32
N ASN A 5 35.66 -31.69 23.84
CA ASN A 5 35.63 -30.29 24.28
C ASN A 5 35.89 -29.22 23.19
N TYR A 6 36.67 -29.51 22.14
CA TYR A 6 37.01 -28.47 21.14
C TYR A 6 35.86 -28.19 20.16
N PHE A 7 35.17 -29.24 19.71
CA PHE A 7 34.06 -29.10 18.77
C PHE A 7 32.87 -28.35 19.41
N ILE A 8 32.55 -28.67 20.68
CA ILE A 8 31.49 -27.97 21.43
C ILE A 8 31.83 -26.49 21.62
N LEU A 9 33.10 -26.14 21.90
CA LEU A 9 33.53 -24.76 22.05
C LEU A 9 33.41 -23.97 20.74
N ILE A 10 33.79 -24.57 19.61
CA ILE A 10 33.63 -23.98 18.27
C ILE A 10 32.16 -23.76 17.95
N LEU A 11 31.29 -24.72 18.27
CA LEU A 11 29.84 -24.62 18.08
C LEU A 11 29.22 -23.51 18.93
N LEU A 12 29.65 -23.38 20.19
CA LEU A 12 29.24 -22.28 21.07
C LEU A 12 29.69 -20.92 20.54
N LEU A 13 30.95 -20.77 20.15
CA LEU A 13 31.47 -19.52 19.58
C LEU A 13 30.75 -19.16 18.26
N ALA A 14 30.54 -20.14 17.38
CA ALA A 14 29.76 -19.96 16.16
C ALA A 14 28.32 -19.53 16.48
N SER A 15 27.67 -20.15 17.47
CA SER A 15 26.31 -19.79 17.88
C SER A 15 26.23 -18.38 18.43
N VAL A 16 27.19 -17.92 19.23
CA VAL A 16 27.24 -16.54 19.76
C VAL A 16 27.44 -15.53 18.62
N ILE A 17 28.31 -15.84 17.66
CA ILE A 17 28.53 -15.00 16.47
C ILE A 17 27.26 -14.93 15.61
N ILE A 18 26.56 -16.05 15.42
CA ILE A 18 25.31 -16.12 14.66
C ILE A 18 24.20 -15.32 15.37
N LEU A 19 24.04 -15.51 16.69
CA LEU A 19 23.05 -14.79 17.50
C LEU A 19 23.28 -13.28 17.46
N LYS A 20 24.55 -12.85 17.53
CA LYS A 20 24.92 -11.42 17.44
C LYS A 20 24.64 -10.84 16.05
N LYS A 21 24.79 -11.64 14.98
CA LYS A 21 24.42 -11.24 13.60
C LYS A 21 22.91 -11.20 13.35
N CYS A 22 22.11 -11.83 14.21
CA CYS A 22 20.64 -11.82 14.14
C CYS A 22 20.00 -10.80 15.08
N SER A 23 20.79 -9.97 15.76
CA SER A 23 20.28 -8.91 16.63
C SER A 23 19.77 -7.74 15.79
N ALA A 24 18.83 -6.97 16.32
CA ALA A 24 18.41 -5.70 15.75
C ALA A 24 18.88 -4.58 16.69
N ILE A 25 19.20 -3.41 16.13
CA ILE A 25 19.49 -2.22 16.92
C ILE A 25 18.23 -1.37 17.10
N ASP A 26 17.89 -1.08 18.35
CA ASP A 26 16.79 -0.18 18.72
C ASP A 26 17.33 1.23 18.97
N VAL A 27 16.78 2.21 18.26
CA VAL A 27 17.16 3.63 18.34
C VAL A 27 15.91 4.46 18.63
N TYR A 28 15.96 5.30 19.66
CA TYR A 28 14.83 6.14 20.06
C TYR A 28 15.06 7.58 19.60
N ILE A 29 14.07 8.18 18.92
CA ILE A 29 14.12 9.57 18.41
C ILE A 29 12.91 10.40 18.87
N PRO A 30 13.08 11.71 19.13
CA PRO A 30 14.35 12.43 19.09
C PRO A 30 15.31 11.99 20.22
N ASN A 31 16.60 12.12 19.97
CA ASN A 31 17.67 12.06 20.97
C ASN A 31 18.64 13.23 20.75
N GLU A 32 19.80 13.21 21.42
CA GLU A 32 20.78 14.31 21.34
C GLU A 32 21.30 14.57 19.91
N LYS A 33 21.29 13.57 19.03
CA LYS A 33 21.89 13.65 17.69
C LYS A 33 20.88 13.55 16.54
N TYR A 34 19.80 12.82 16.75
CA TYR A 34 18.88 12.44 15.68
C TYR A 34 17.42 12.74 16.03
N ASP A 35 16.67 13.14 15.03
CA ASP A 35 15.22 13.28 15.04
C ASP A 35 14.64 12.77 13.71
N ILE A 36 13.38 13.10 13.44
CA ILE A 36 12.75 12.69 12.18
C ILE A 36 13.37 13.41 10.99
N ALA A 37 13.77 14.68 11.12
CA ALA A 37 14.22 15.52 10.02
C ALA A 37 15.54 15.01 9.41
N ASN A 38 16.39 14.37 10.22
CA ASN A 38 17.67 13.79 9.78
C ASN A 38 17.68 12.24 9.82
N ILE A 39 16.53 11.59 9.60
CA ILE A 39 16.41 10.12 9.66
C ILE A 39 17.40 9.39 8.74
N ASN A 40 17.79 9.97 7.60
CA ASN A 40 18.77 9.37 6.70
C ASN A 40 20.16 9.27 7.34
N ASP A 41 20.60 10.28 8.08
CA ASP A 41 21.90 10.27 8.75
C ASP A 41 21.93 9.20 9.85
N LEU A 42 20.80 9.00 10.53
CA LEU A 42 20.60 7.91 11.47
C LEU A 42 20.72 6.57 10.75
N ILE A 43 19.94 6.35 9.69
CA ILE A 43 19.94 5.10 8.93
C ILE A 43 21.34 4.78 8.40
N GLN A 44 22.00 5.76 7.78
CA GLN A 44 23.35 5.59 7.24
C GLN A 44 24.33 5.19 8.34
N HIS A 45 24.31 5.89 9.48
CA HIS A 45 25.19 5.58 10.60
C HIS A 45 24.98 4.16 11.16
N TYR A 46 23.73 3.80 11.44
CA TYR A 46 23.41 2.51 12.08
C TYR A 46 23.49 1.32 11.12
N SER A 47 23.30 1.52 9.81
CA SER A 47 23.43 0.45 8.80
C SER A 47 24.86 -0.13 8.66
N LEU A 48 25.86 0.64 9.10
CA LEU A 48 27.26 0.20 9.19
C LEU A 48 27.49 -0.72 10.39
N LEU A 49 26.64 -0.60 11.42
CA LEU A 49 26.75 -1.33 12.67
C LEU A 49 25.88 -2.61 12.66
N ASP A 50 24.65 -2.49 12.16
CA ASP A 50 23.65 -3.57 12.14
C ASP A 50 22.86 -3.59 10.83
N LYS A 51 22.32 -4.77 10.47
CA LYS A 51 21.49 -4.98 9.28
C LYS A 51 20.00 -4.87 9.58
N THR A 52 19.59 -4.82 10.84
CA THR A 52 18.21 -4.55 11.22
C THR A 52 18.15 -3.38 12.19
N ILE A 53 17.52 -2.29 11.77
CA ILE A 53 17.39 -1.05 12.54
C ILE A 53 15.91 -0.84 12.89
N LYS A 54 15.61 -0.66 14.18
CA LYS A 54 14.30 -0.30 14.69
C LYS A 54 14.35 1.12 15.26
N ILE A 55 13.63 2.03 14.63
CA ILE A 55 13.60 3.45 14.97
C ILE A 55 12.28 3.73 15.68
N HIS A 56 12.35 3.99 16.99
CA HIS A 56 11.21 4.29 17.84
C HIS A 56 11.01 5.80 17.94
N ILE A 57 9.86 6.27 17.46
CA ILE A 57 9.47 7.67 17.60
C ILE A 57 8.79 7.86 18.95
N THR A 58 9.46 8.57 19.86
CA THR A 58 8.95 8.82 21.21
C THR A 58 7.94 9.96 21.27
N LYS A 59 7.94 10.84 20.27
CA LYS A 59 6.93 11.90 20.13
C LYS A 59 5.58 11.31 19.71
N ASN A 60 4.51 11.71 20.39
CA ASN A 60 3.14 11.37 20.01
C ASN A 60 2.63 12.20 18.83
N TYR A 61 3.26 13.34 18.54
CA TYR A 61 2.81 14.27 17.50
C TYR A 61 4.00 14.93 16.80
N ILE A 62 3.95 14.95 15.46
CA ILE A 62 4.95 15.56 14.58
C ILE A 62 4.22 16.40 13.54
N TYR A 63 4.56 17.67 13.42
CA TYR A 63 4.04 18.52 12.35
C TYR A 63 4.93 18.39 11.11
N SER A 64 4.34 18.51 9.93
CA SER A 64 5.08 18.51 8.68
C SER A 64 6.09 19.65 8.56
N SER A 65 5.97 20.73 9.33
CA SER A 65 6.99 21.78 9.43
C SER A 65 8.31 21.26 10.00
N ASP A 66 8.22 20.22 10.84
CA ASP A 66 9.36 19.56 11.47
C ASP A 66 9.97 18.52 10.52
N MET A 67 9.42 18.40 9.30
CA MET A 67 9.81 17.44 8.29
C MET A 67 10.09 18.13 6.96
N ILE A 68 11.37 18.18 6.60
CA ILE A 68 11.74 18.40 5.20
C ILE A 68 11.24 17.18 4.41
N ALA A 69 10.76 17.36 3.16
CA ALA A 69 10.36 16.21 2.33
C ALA A 69 11.49 15.17 2.30
N GLN A 70 11.18 13.92 2.67
CA GLN A 70 12.21 12.93 2.97
C GLN A 70 12.36 11.97 1.81
N GLN A 71 13.49 12.05 1.14
CA GLN A 71 14.01 10.91 0.39
C GLN A 71 14.60 9.94 1.41
N ILE A 72 13.89 8.88 1.78
CA ILE A 72 14.41 7.88 2.71
C ILE A 72 15.26 6.90 1.92
N HIS A 73 16.57 6.96 2.13
CA HIS A 73 17.52 6.03 1.52
C HIS A 73 17.66 4.80 2.41
N ILE A 74 17.35 3.64 1.85
CA ILE A 74 17.43 2.34 2.51
C ILE A 74 18.71 1.68 1.99
N PRO A 75 19.79 1.61 2.81
CA PRO A 75 21.04 1.03 2.40
C PRO A 75 20.90 -0.45 2.09
N GLU A 76 21.86 -0.96 1.35
CA GLU A 76 21.88 -2.37 1.00
C GLU A 76 21.93 -3.28 2.21
N ASN A 77 21.29 -4.44 2.08
CA ASN A 77 21.24 -5.47 3.11
C ASN A 77 20.70 -4.97 4.45
N THR A 78 19.91 -3.90 4.46
CA THR A 78 19.43 -3.27 5.68
C THR A 78 17.89 -3.31 5.71
N ASN A 79 17.36 -3.80 6.82
CA ASN A 79 15.95 -3.76 7.15
C ASN A 79 15.70 -2.64 8.15
N ILE A 80 14.70 -1.82 7.88
CA ILE A 80 14.41 -0.64 8.68
C ILE A 80 12.95 -0.72 9.12
N THR A 81 12.71 -0.55 10.42
CA THR A 81 11.38 -0.43 11.00
C THR A 81 11.23 0.93 11.66
N LEU A 82 10.25 1.73 11.24
CA LEU A 82 9.87 2.98 11.89
C LEU A 82 8.61 2.74 12.73
N ILE A 83 8.72 2.92 14.05
CA ILE A 83 7.71 2.53 15.03
C ILE A 83 7.22 3.78 15.76
N GLY A 84 5.91 4.03 15.73
CA GLY A 84 5.28 5.10 16.52
C GLY A 84 5.21 4.76 18.02
N SER A 85 5.06 5.78 18.85
CA SER A 85 4.99 5.69 20.32
C SER A 85 4.02 4.61 20.81
N SER A 86 4.46 3.76 21.72
CA SER A 86 3.68 2.61 22.24
C SER A 86 2.44 2.99 23.04
N SER A 87 2.38 4.20 23.59
CA SER A 87 1.28 4.61 24.49
C SER A 87 0.02 5.06 23.74
N LEU A 88 0.19 5.90 22.71
CA LEU A 88 -0.91 6.54 21.98
C LEU A 88 -0.76 6.45 20.45
N GLY A 89 0.31 5.81 19.97
CA GLY A 89 0.76 5.95 18.59
C GLY A 89 1.43 7.31 18.34
N THR A 90 2.06 7.45 17.17
CA THR A 90 2.59 8.73 16.70
C THR A 90 1.69 9.28 15.59
N THR A 91 1.33 10.56 15.67
CA THR A 91 0.59 11.26 14.63
C THR A 91 1.50 12.20 13.84
N PHE A 92 1.51 12.05 12.53
CA PHE A 92 2.10 12.95 11.55
C PHE A 92 1.01 13.81 10.95
N ASP A 93 1.06 15.13 11.18
CA ASP A 93 0.05 16.08 10.68
C ASP A 93 0.63 17.00 9.60
N PHE A 94 0.01 16.96 8.42
CA PHE A 94 0.42 17.72 7.24
C PHE A 94 -0.36 19.03 7.03
N SER A 95 -1.20 19.44 7.98
CA SER A 95 -2.04 20.64 7.87
C SER A 95 -1.27 21.94 7.60
N ASN A 96 -0.01 22.03 8.03
CA ASN A 96 0.78 23.26 8.02
C ASN A 96 1.75 23.39 6.83
N LYS A 97 1.77 22.44 5.89
CA LYS A 97 2.70 22.49 4.75
C LYS A 97 2.08 23.26 3.58
N ARG A 98 2.61 24.45 3.30
CA ARG A 98 2.11 25.31 2.22
C ARG A 98 2.62 24.99 0.82
N ASN A 99 3.60 24.09 0.61
CA ASN A 99 4.08 23.77 -0.74
C ASN A 99 4.67 22.35 -0.90
N ASN A 100 4.05 21.64 -1.86
CA ASN A 100 4.51 20.62 -2.82
C ASN A 100 5.86 19.91 -2.60
N VAL A 101 5.84 18.61 -2.27
CA VAL A 101 6.57 17.44 -2.85
C VAL A 101 6.05 16.19 -2.10
N ASN A 102 6.10 14.99 -2.70
CA ASN A 102 5.94 13.71 -2.00
C ASN A 102 6.63 13.73 -0.63
N ASN A 103 5.94 13.33 0.44
CA ASN A 103 6.52 13.47 1.79
C ASN A 103 7.55 12.39 2.09
N PHE A 104 7.31 11.16 1.60
CA PHE A 104 8.24 10.04 1.72
C PHE A 104 8.52 9.45 0.34
N PHE A 105 9.74 9.64 -0.13
CA PHE A 105 10.24 9.04 -1.35
C PHE A 105 11.22 7.93 -0.96
N LEU A 106 10.82 6.67 -1.14
CA LEU A 106 11.61 5.52 -0.71
C LEU A 106 12.60 5.11 -1.80
N ILE A 107 13.89 5.08 -1.47
CA ILE A 107 14.99 4.70 -2.37
C ILE A 107 15.70 3.49 -1.79
N PHE A 108 15.72 2.40 -2.54
CA PHE A 108 16.39 1.16 -2.16
C PHE A 108 17.77 1.09 -2.82
N GLY A 109 18.79 0.67 -2.05
CA GLY A 109 20.18 0.61 -2.49
C GLY A 109 20.45 -0.36 -3.65
N ASP A 110 21.52 -0.10 -4.40
CA ASP A 110 21.84 -0.71 -5.69
C ASP A 110 22.63 -2.02 -5.60
N ASN A 111 22.02 -3.15 -5.21
CA ASN A 111 22.72 -4.45 -5.34
C ASN A 111 21.86 -5.70 -5.55
N GLU A 112 22.54 -6.80 -5.92
CA GLU A 112 21.98 -8.13 -6.25
C GLU A 112 21.26 -8.83 -5.08
N TYR A 113 21.34 -8.29 -3.87
CA TYR A 113 20.75 -8.92 -2.70
C TYR A 113 19.23 -8.85 -2.72
N PHE A 114 18.61 -9.87 -2.12
CA PHE A 114 17.17 -10.02 -2.08
C PHE A 114 16.63 -9.49 -0.73
N TRP A 115 15.46 -8.83 -0.76
CA TRP A 115 14.57 -8.60 0.39
C TRP A 115 14.92 -7.46 1.37
N GLN A 116 15.39 -6.30 0.89
CA GLN A 116 15.41 -5.10 1.75
C GLN A 116 13.99 -4.79 2.23
N GLN A 117 13.80 -4.56 3.52
CA GLN A 117 12.49 -4.28 4.10
C GLN A 117 12.41 -2.88 4.71
N PHE A 118 11.33 -2.17 4.40
CA PHE A 118 10.94 -0.95 5.08
C PHE A 118 9.57 -1.14 5.73
N ILE A 119 9.54 -1.11 7.06
CA ILE A 119 8.34 -1.35 7.85
C ILE A 119 7.97 -0.05 8.56
N ILE A 120 6.69 0.32 8.51
CA ILE A 120 6.12 1.43 9.26
C ILE A 120 5.03 0.86 10.16
N GLU A 121 5.11 1.11 11.46
CA GLU A 121 4.22 0.53 12.45
C GLU A 121 3.64 1.58 13.40
N ASN A 122 2.33 1.47 13.69
CA ASN A 122 1.65 2.25 14.73
C ASN A 122 1.74 3.78 14.52
N ILE A 123 1.58 4.22 13.28
CA ILE A 123 1.63 5.65 12.90
C ILE A 123 0.31 6.09 12.24
N THR A 124 -0.17 7.26 12.64
CA THR A 124 -1.29 7.96 11.99
C THR A 124 -0.76 9.09 11.13
N PHE A 125 -1.09 9.09 9.84
CA PHE A 125 -0.84 10.18 8.90
C PHE A 125 -2.15 10.93 8.65
N LYS A 126 -2.19 12.24 8.90
CA LYS A 126 -3.41 13.03 8.72
C LYS A 126 -3.25 14.35 7.99
N ASN A 127 -4.34 14.80 7.37
CA ASN A 127 -4.48 16.12 6.74
C ASN A 127 -3.45 16.37 5.63
N PHE A 128 -3.18 15.35 4.81
CA PHE A 128 -2.27 15.49 3.68
C PHE A 128 -3.04 15.90 2.43
N TYR A 129 -2.92 17.18 2.06
CA TYR A 129 -3.60 17.76 0.92
C TYR A 129 -2.61 18.22 -0.15
N THR A 130 -2.93 18.00 -1.43
CA THR A 130 -2.10 18.38 -2.57
C THR A 130 -2.90 19.10 -3.65
N TYR A 131 -2.23 20.02 -4.35
CA TYR A 131 -2.76 20.68 -5.53
C TYR A 131 -2.48 19.91 -6.84
N SER A 132 -1.67 18.85 -6.80
CA SER A 132 -1.24 18.12 -7.99
C SER A 132 -1.66 16.65 -7.96
N LEU A 133 -2.15 16.17 -9.11
CA LEU A 133 -2.62 14.79 -9.27
C LEU A 133 -1.52 13.73 -9.17
N GLN A 134 -0.25 14.14 -9.23
CA GLN A 134 0.92 13.25 -9.22
C GLN A 134 1.64 13.17 -7.87
N GLN A 135 1.10 13.82 -6.83
CA GLN A 135 1.69 13.75 -5.50
C GLN A 135 1.10 12.61 -4.69
N SER A 136 1.91 12.11 -3.78
CA SER A 136 1.53 11.04 -2.85
C SER A 136 2.20 11.20 -1.49
N LEU A 137 1.63 10.55 -0.48
CA LEU A 137 2.28 10.45 0.82
C LEU A 137 3.55 9.61 0.72
N PHE A 138 3.44 8.44 0.08
CA PHE A 138 4.54 7.52 -0.21
C PHE A 138 4.71 7.35 -1.72
N TYR A 139 5.92 7.61 -2.19
CA TYR A 139 6.33 7.33 -3.56
C TYR A 139 7.46 6.31 -3.56
N ILE A 140 7.32 5.27 -4.36
CA ILE A 140 8.34 4.24 -4.57
C ILE A 140 8.74 4.25 -6.04
N SER A 141 9.98 4.61 -6.31
CA SER A 141 10.55 4.47 -7.66
C SER A 141 11.07 3.06 -7.85
N ASN A 142 10.41 2.29 -8.69
CA ASN A 142 10.71 0.88 -8.91
C ASN A 142 11.69 0.71 -10.08
N TYR A 143 12.98 0.83 -9.77
CA TYR A 143 14.05 0.42 -10.68
C TYR A 143 14.36 -1.08 -10.57
N LYS A 144 14.04 -1.69 -9.42
CA LYS A 144 14.34 -3.09 -9.05
C LYS A 144 13.27 -3.59 -8.09
N ILE A 145 12.85 -4.84 -8.23
CA ILE A 145 11.75 -5.43 -7.44
C ILE A 145 12.18 -6.13 -6.12
N ASN A 146 13.47 -6.11 -5.76
CA ASN A 146 14.00 -6.88 -4.63
C ASN A 146 13.77 -6.20 -3.25
N TYR A 147 12.58 -5.67 -3.00
CA TYR A 147 12.25 -5.01 -1.74
C TYR A 147 10.87 -5.38 -1.22
N LYS A 148 10.63 -5.09 0.05
CA LYS A 148 9.31 -5.17 0.68
C LYS A 148 9.01 -3.92 1.49
N VAL A 149 7.85 -3.32 1.27
CA VAL A 149 7.32 -2.23 2.12
C VAL A 149 6.12 -2.74 2.89
N ILE A 150 6.11 -2.52 4.20
CA ILE A 150 5.04 -3.01 5.07
C ILE A 150 4.51 -1.86 5.93
N PHE A 151 3.20 -1.68 5.93
CA PHE A 151 2.49 -0.79 6.84
C PHE A 151 1.68 -1.65 7.82
N LYS A 152 1.92 -1.49 9.13
CA LYS A 152 1.25 -2.24 10.20
C LYS A 152 0.54 -1.32 11.15
N HIS A 153 -0.74 -1.57 11.41
CA HIS A 153 -1.53 -0.77 12.35
C HIS A 153 -1.49 0.74 12.05
N CYS A 154 -1.32 1.11 10.77
CA CYS A 154 -1.23 2.50 10.34
C CYS A 154 -2.62 3.08 10.07
N SER A 155 -2.79 4.37 10.28
CA SER A 155 -4.03 5.09 9.94
C SER A 155 -3.74 6.24 8.98
N PHE A 156 -4.49 6.33 7.90
CA PHE A 156 -4.43 7.39 6.90
C PHE A 156 -5.75 8.16 6.92
N VAL A 157 -5.72 9.43 7.33
CA VAL A 157 -6.94 10.18 7.68
C VAL A 157 -6.95 11.54 7.00
N ASN A 158 -8.03 11.85 6.28
CA ASN A 158 -8.23 13.13 5.60
C ASN A 158 -7.11 13.44 4.59
N SER A 159 -7.32 13.08 3.33
CA SER A 159 -6.40 13.41 2.24
C SER A 159 -7.19 13.65 0.97
N ASP A 160 -6.67 14.44 0.03
CA ASP A 160 -7.14 14.51 -1.36
C ASP A 160 -6.11 13.94 -2.36
N SER A 161 -5.04 13.34 -1.83
CA SER A 161 -3.87 12.83 -2.54
C SER A 161 -3.81 11.31 -2.47
N LEU A 162 -2.98 10.72 -3.33
CA LEU A 162 -2.67 9.30 -3.28
C LEU A 162 -1.88 8.99 -2.00
N ILE A 163 -2.21 7.87 -1.35
CA ILE A 163 -1.39 7.38 -0.22
C ILE A 163 -0.11 6.75 -0.75
N LEU A 164 -0.22 5.95 -1.82
CA LEU A 164 0.90 5.25 -2.40
C LEU A 164 0.94 5.40 -3.92
N ILE A 165 2.08 5.83 -4.45
CA ILE A 165 2.45 5.66 -5.85
C ILE A 165 3.63 4.68 -5.93
N VAL A 166 3.49 3.67 -6.76
CA VAL A 166 4.62 2.87 -7.24
C VAL A 166 4.79 3.16 -8.72
N ASP A 167 5.95 3.69 -9.08
CA ASP A 167 6.26 4.11 -10.43
C ASP A 167 7.39 3.25 -11.01
N SER A 168 7.10 2.56 -12.11
CA SER A 168 8.03 1.67 -12.78
C SER A 168 8.65 2.33 -14.01
N GLN A 169 9.97 2.52 -13.98
CA GLN A 169 10.68 3.10 -15.13
C GLN A 169 11.16 2.06 -16.15
N ASN A 170 11.28 0.80 -15.73
CA ASN A 170 11.82 -0.31 -16.51
C ASN A 170 10.87 -1.51 -16.50
N SER A 171 10.79 -2.23 -17.63
CA SER A 171 10.09 -3.51 -17.65
C SER A 171 10.92 -4.56 -16.92
N ILE A 172 10.40 -5.12 -15.84
CA ILE A 172 11.09 -6.13 -15.04
C ILE A 172 10.33 -7.45 -15.16
N ASN A 173 11.03 -8.48 -15.64
CA ASN A 173 10.48 -9.83 -15.77
C ASN A 173 11.20 -10.75 -14.79
N LYS A 174 10.66 -10.86 -13.58
CA LYS A 174 11.17 -11.77 -12.55
C LYS A 174 9.97 -12.49 -11.93
N ASN A 175 10.15 -13.79 -11.70
CA ASN A 175 9.17 -14.61 -11.01
C ASN A 175 9.41 -14.47 -9.51
N GLN A 176 8.74 -13.52 -8.87
CA GLN A 176 8.64 -13.45 -7.41
C GLN A 176 7.19 -13.69 -7.02
N LEU A 177 6.98 -14.55 -6.02
CA LEU A 177 5.65 -15.05 -5.62
C LEU A 177 5.02 -14.19 -4.52
N ASP A 178 5.78 -13.33 -3.86
CA ASP A 178 5.32 -12.58 -2.68
C ASP A 178 4.92 -11.13 -2.99
N SER A 179 4.00 -10.60 -2.18
CA SER A 179 3.60 -9.19 -2.23
C SER A 179 4.79 -8.28 -1.86
N HIS A 180 5.04 -7.27 -2.69
CA HIS A 180 6.09 -6.28 -2.52
C HIS A 180 5.65 -5.16 -1.56
N VAL A 181 4.35 -4.84 -1.56
CA VAL A 181 3.76 -3.93 -0.58
C VAL A 181 2.69 -4.65 0.20
N LEU A 182 2.71 -4.50 1.52
CA LEU A 182 1.72 -5.06 2.43
C LEU A 182 1.13 -3.95 3.30
N PHE A 183 -0.19 -3.81 3.28
CA PHE A 183 -0.95 -3.08 4.30
C PHE A 183 -1.61 -4.11 5.20
N ASP A 184 -1.23 -4.13 6.47
CA ASP A 184 -1.70 -5.08 7.47
C ASP A 184 -2.38 -4.30 8.61
N SER A 185 -3.65 -4.61 8.84
CA SER A 185 -4.43 -4.02 9.93
C SER A 185 -4.47 -2.48 9.87
N CYS A 186 -4.54 -1.92 8.65
CA CYS A 186 -4.49 -0.48 8.40
C CYS A 186 -5.89 0.14 8.28
N ARG A 187 -6.00 1.44 8.51
CA ARG A 187 -7.27 2.19 8.38
C ARG A 187 -7.11 3.36 7.42
N PHE A 188 -8.01 3.48 6.46
CA PHE A 188 -8.07 4.56 5.49
C PHE A 188 -9.40 5.29 5.64
N LYS A 189 -9.36 6.59 5.96
CA LYS A 189 -10.55 7.36 6.29
C LYS A 189 -10.56 8.69 5.57
N LYS A 190 -11.65 8.95 4.82
CA LYS A 190 -11.88 10.22 4.12
C LYS A 190 -10.74 10.58 3.16
N ILE A 191 -10.30 9.61 2.37
CA ILE A 191 -9.35 9.83 1.27
C ILE A 191 -10.15 10.23 0.03
N LYS A 192 -9.99 11.45 -0.46
CA LYS A 192 -10.71 12.04 -1.59
C LYS A 192 -9.76 12.26 -2.77
N GLY A 193 -10.25 12.87 -3.85
CA GLY A 193 -9.42 13.16 -5.02
C GLY A 193 -9.03 11.90 -5.79
N ASN A 194 -7.72 11.70 -5.99
CA ASN A 194 -7.17 10.77 -6.99
C ASN A 194 -7.07 9.31 -6.54
N GLY A 195 -7.41 9.01 -5.29
CA GLY A 195 -7.49 7.64 -4.82
C GLY A 195 -6.55 7.31 -3.68
N VAL A 196 -6.38 6.02 -3.41
CA VAL A 196 -5.48 5.52 -2.36
C VAL A 196 -4.17 5.02 -2.97
N ILE A 197 -4.25 4.17 -4.01
CA ILE A 197 -3.11 3.45 -4.57
C ILE A 197 -3.02 3.64 -6.09
N LEU A 198 -1.83 3.92 -6.58
CA LEU A 198 -1.51 3.98 -8.00
C LEU A 198 -0.29 3.12 -8.33
N LEU A 199 -0.47 2.13 -9.21
CA LEU A 199 0.63 1.42 -9.89
C LEU A 199 0.76 1.97 -11.30
N HIS A 200 1.81 2.75 -11.59
CA HIS A 200 2.01 3.45 -12.85
C HIS A 200 3.39 3.16 -13.47
N GLY A 201 3.51 3.31 -14.79
CA GLY A 201 4.76 3.15 -15.53
C GLY A 201 4.80 1.89 -16.38
N LYS A 202 6.01 1.38 -16.65
CA LYS A 202 6.22 0.19 -17.48
C LYS A 202 5.84 -1.10 -16.75
N LYS A 203 5.39 -2.10 -17.51
CA LYS A 203 4.96 -3.42 -17.00
C LYS A 203 6.03 -4.08 -16.11
N ILE A 204 5.66 -4.41 -14.87
CA ILE A 204 6.41 -5.30 -13.99
C ILE A 204 5.60 -6.58 -13.81
N ASN A 205 6.17 -7.72 -14.20
CA ASN A 205 5.52 -9.00 -13.96
C ASN A 205 5.57 -9.35 -12.47
N ASN A 206 4.44 -9.84 -11.94
CA ASN A 206 4.31 -10.33 -10.57
C ASN A 206 4.57 -9.28 -9.48
N TYR A 207 4.48 -7.99 -9.77
CA TYR A 207 4.42 -7.00 -8.69
C TYR A 207 3.11 -7.16 -7.94
N GLY A 208 3.15 -7.23 -6.61
CA GLY A 208 1.98 -7.52 -5.79
C GLY A 208 1.80 -6.50 -4.67
N ILE A 209 0.59 -5.96 -4.54
CA ILE A 209 0.13 -5.26 -3.34
C ILE A 209 -0.86 -6.16 -2.62
N LYS A 210 -0.64 -6.41 -1.33
CA LYS A 210 -1.60 -7.11 -0.47
C LYS A 210 -2.12 -6.18 0.62
N ILE A 211 -3.42 -6.23 0.84
CA ILE A 211 -4.13 -5.47 1.88
C ILE A 211 -4.92 -6.48 2.70
N ILE A 212 -4.58 -6.60 3.98
CA ILE A 212 -5.18 -7.57 4.89
C ILE A 212 -5.70 -6.90 6.16
N ASP A 213 -6.81 -7.39 6.69
CA ASP A 213 -7.43 -6.96 7.95
C ASP A 213 -7.65 -5.43 8.04
N SER A 214 -7.85 -4.79 6.89
CA SER A 214 -7.84 -3.33 6.77
C SER A 214 -9.23 -2.75 6.51
N GLU A 215 -9.44 -1.50 6.95
CA GLU A 215 -10.71 -0.80 6.80
C GLU A 215 -10.58 0.45 5.91
N PHE A 216 -11.51 0.62 4.97
CA PHE A 216 -11.65 1.81 4.15
C PHE A 216 -13.00 2.47 4.45
N THR A 217 -13.01 3.77 4.76
CA THR A 217 -14.22 4.51 5.08
C THR A 217 -14.26 5.85 4.35
N SER A 218 -15.28 6.05 3.53
CA SER A 218 -15.51 7.29 2.77
C SER A 218 -14.34 7.63 1.83
N CYS A 219 -13.73 6.62 1.22
CA CYS A 219 -12.60 6.79 0.31
C CYS A 219 -13.06 6.86 -1.15
N ASN A 220 -12.37 7.66 -1.96
CA ASN A 220 -12.51 7.69 -3.41
C ASN A 220 -11.48 6.74 -4.04
N ASN A 221 -11.83 6.12 -5.17
CA ASN A 221 -10.88 5.50 -6.12
C ASN A 221 -9.79 4.65 -5.44
N ILE A 222 -10.16 3.52 -4.84
CA ILE A 222 -9.22 2.75 -3.99
C ILE A 222 -7.91 2.41 -4.72
N ALA A 223 -7.98 1.87 -5.94
CA ALA A 223 -6.77 1.56 -6.70
C ALA A 223 -6.90 1.80 -8.20
N LYS A 224 -5.80 2.26 -8.81
CA LYS A 224 -5.62 2.30 -10.26
C LYS A 224 -4.35 1.55 -10.66
N LEU A 225 -4.50 0.55 -11.51
CA LEU A 225 -3.44 -0.40 -11.86
C LEU A 225 -3.15 -0.35 -13.36
N TYR A 226 -1.93 0.07 -13.71
CA TYR A 226 -1.37 -0.08 -15.05
C TYR A 226 -0.59 -1.39 -15.21
N PHE A 227 -0.23 -2.06 -14.12
CA PHE A 227 0.38 -3.38 -14.09
C PHE A 227 0.19 -4.01 -12.70
N GLY A 228 0.50 -5.31 -12.59
CA GLY A 228 0.66 -5.98 -11.29
C GLY A 228 -0.66 -6.41 -10.65
N ASN A 229 -0.55 -7.00 -9.47
CA ASN A 229 -1.66 -7.66 -8.80
C ASN A 229 -2.00 -6.92 -7.51
N ILE A 230 -3.30 -6.79 -7.20
CA ILE A 230 -3.76 -6.33 -5.89
C ILE A 230 -4.65 -7.39 -5.24
N GLU A 231 -4.37 -7.72 -3.99
CA GLU A 231 -5.16 -8.62 -3.15
C GLU A 231 -5.76 -7.87 -1.97
N PHE A 232 -7.08 -8.00 -1.78
CA PHE A 232 -7.80 -7.60 -0.57
C PHE A 232 -8.27 -8.85 0.17
N ASP A 233 -7.89 -9.02 1.42
CA ASP A 233 -8.29 -10.16 2.26
C ASP A 233 -8.76 -9.66 3.64
N TYR A 234 -9.87 -10.20 4.14
CA TYR A 234 -10.48 -9.77 5.42
C TYR A 234 -10.68 -8.24 5.55
N CYS A 235 -10.95 -7.58 4.43
CA CYS A 235 -11.14 -6.13 4.42
C CYS A 235 -12.59 -5.72 4.70
N LYS A 236 -12.76 -4.50 5.19
CA LYS A 236 -14.07 -3.83 5.30
C LYS A 236 -14.05 -2.49 4.58
N LEU A 237 -14.93 -2.31 3.62
CA LEU A 237 -15.00 -1.09 2.81
C LEU A 237 -16.37 -0.44 2.95
N THR A 238 -16.40 0.83 3.33
CA THR A 238 -17.63 1.58 3.58
C THR A 238 -17.68 2.91 2.86
N ASN A 239 -18.80 3.21 2.21
CA ASN A 239 -19.04 4.48 1.51
C ASN A 239 -17.95 4.78 0.47
N ILE A 240 -17.66 3.82 -0.40
CA ILE A 240 -16.65 4.00 -1.44
C ILE A 240 -17.26 4.81 -2.60
N SER A 241 -16.58 5.88 -2.99
CA SER A 241 -17.03 6.80 -4.03
C SER A 241 -15.96 7.02 -5.09
N SER A 242 -16.23 7.91 -6.06
CA SER A 242 -15.28 8.23 -7.13
C SER A 242 -15.13 9.73 -7.26
N SER A 243 -13.95 10.17 -7.71
CA SER A 243 -13.78 11.44 -8.40
C SER A 243 -14.21 11.34 -9.87
N VAL A 244 -14.25 12.45 -10.61
CA VAL A 244 -14.80 12.51 -11.97
C VAL A 244 -14.05 11.58 -12.94
N ASN A 245 -14.78 10.71 -13.66
CA ASN A 245 -14.33 9.77 -14.72
C ASN A 245 -13.44 8.57 -14.32
N SER A 246 -13.33 8.21 -13.05
CA SER A 246 -12.56 7.05 -12.56
C SER A 246 -13.48 5.98 -11.95
N ALA A 247 -13.04 4.73 -11.79
CA ALA A 247 -13.86 3.70 -11.14
C ALA A 247 -13.91 3.93 -9.62
N HIS A 248 -15.05 3.66 -8.97
CA HIS A 248 -15.18 3.87 -7.52
C HIS A 248 -14.15 3.07 -6.70
N PHE A 249 -13.97 1.79 -7.04
CA PHE A 249 -13.12 0.86 -6.31
C PHE A 249 -11.79 0.62 -7.02
N VAL A 250 -11.80 -0.11 -8.15
CA VAL A 250 -10.58 -0.48 -8.86
C VAL A 250 -10.71 -0.20 -10.36
N GLU A 251 -9.70 0.45 -10.93
CA GLU A 251 -9.51 0.59 -12.39
C GLU A 251 -8.27 -0.19 -12.82
N MET A 252 -8.45 -1.19 -13.70
CA MET A 252 -7.36 -1.99 -14.27
C MET A 252 -7.26 -1.76 -15.77
N LEU A 253 -6.07 -1.39 -16.25
CA LEU A 253 -5.86 -0.99 -17.65
C LEU A 253 -5.00 -1.97 -18.46
N ASN A 254 -3.82 -2.35 -18.01
CA ASN A 254 -2.98 -3.35 -18.71
C ASN A 254 -2.86 -4.61 -17.85
N ASP A 255 -1.85 -5.45 -18.09
CA ASP A 255 -1.58 -6.73 -17.41
C ASP A 255 -1.59 -6.64 -15.86
N SER A 256 -2.79 -6.66 -15.31
CA SER A 256 -3.05 -6.51 -13.89
C SER A 256 -3.98 -7.61 -13.42
N SER A 257 -4.10 -7.82 -12.12
CA SER A 257 -5.16 -8.67 -11.59
C SER A 257 -5.69 -8.16 -10.26
N LEU A 258 -6.94 -8.51 -9.99
CA LEU A 258 -7.64 -8.19 -8.75
C LEU A 258 -8.11 -9.48 -8.10
N MET A 259 -7.75 -9.66 -6.83
CA MET A 259 -8.25 -10.74 -6.00
C MET A 259 -8.88 -10.17 -4.73
N ILE A 260 -10.12 -10.57 -4.44
CA ILE A 260 -10.85 -10.15 -3.25
C ILE A 260 -11.32 -11.39 -2.50
N LYS A 261 -10.97 -11.46 -1.21
CA LYS A 261 -11.27 -12.59 -0.32
C LYS A 261 -11.88 -12.08 0.98
N ASN A 262 -12.86 -12.80 1.52
CA ASN A 262 -13.39 -12.61 2.87
C ASN A 262 -13.74 -11.14 3.20
N THR A 263 -14.18 -10.38 2.21
CA THR A 263 -14.26 -8.92 2.28
C THR A 263 -15.71 -8.47 2.19
N VAL A 264 -16.06 -7.47 2.99
CA VAL A 264 -17.39 -6.85 2.98
C VAL A 264 -17.27 -5.42 2.47
N ILE A 265 -18.06 -5.09 1.45
CA ILE A 265 -18.14 -3.75 0.88
C ILE A 265 -19.59 -3.28 0.94
N TYR A 266 -19.83 -2.11 1.53
CA TYR A 266 -21.17 -1.54 1.56
C TYR A 266 -21.20 -0.02 1.61
N ASN A 267 -22.23 0.62 1.05
CA ASN A 267 -22.51 2.03 1.34
C ASN A 267 -23.67 2.14 2.34
N ASN A 268 -23.63 3.16 3.19
CA ASN A 268 -24.72 3.53 4.06
C ASN A 268 -25.72 4.37 3.27
N ASN A 269 -26.99 3.96 3.26
CA ASN A 269 -28.10 4.58 2.52
C ASN A 269 -28.52 6.00 2.96
N ASN A 270 -27.71 6.68 3.78
CA ASN A 270 -28.19 7.86 4.51
C ASN A 270 -28.01 9.20 3.78
N ASN A 271 -27.44 9.23 2.57
CA ASN A 271 -27.17 10.49 1.85
C ASN A 271 -27.82 10.53 0.45
N ASN A 272 -29.12 10.24 0.36
CA ASN A 272 -29.90 10.36 -0.88
C ASN A 272 -30.18 11.81 -1.33
N ASN A 273 -29.44 12.82 -0.82
CA ASN A 273 -29.72 14.24 -1.08
C ASN A 273 -28.61 14.99 -1.84
N ASP A 274 -27.50 14.34 -2.22
CA ASP A 274 -26.50 14.98 -3.07
C ASP A 274 -26.95 14.90 -4.54
N SER A 275 -27.72 15.92 -4.91
CA SER A 275 -28.01 16.44 -6.26
C SER A 275 -27.55 15.59 -7.45
N ILE A 276 -28.54 15.21 -8.25
CA ILE A 276 -28.49 14.60 -9.59
C ILE A 276 -27.77 15.56 -10.57
N GLU A 277 -26.46 15.76 -10.44
CA GLU A 277 -25.65 16.40 -11.48
C GLU A 277 -25.30 15.35 -12.53
N LEU A 278 -26.14 15.16 -13.56
CA LEU A 278 -25.84 14.49 -14.85
C LEU A 278 -24.62 13.54 -14.81
N GLN A 279 -24.67 12.54 -13.91
CA GLN A 279 -23.48 11.77 -13.59
C GLN A 279 -23.26 10.80 -14.73
N LYS A 280 -22.15 10.99 -15.47
CA LYS A 280 -21.61 9.97 -16.37
C LYS A 280 -21.64 8.63 -15.64
N MET A 281 -22.06 7.57 -16.32
CA MET A 281 -22.09 6.21 -15.78
C MET A 281 -20.67 5.80 -15.34
N ILE A 282 -20.38 5.93 -14.04
CA ILE A 282 -19.10 5.56 -13.45
C ILE A 282 -19.24 4.13 -12.92
N PRO A 283 -18.40 3.18 -13.38
CA PRO A 283 -18.48 1.82 -12.87
C PRO A 283 -17.86 1.70 -11.48
N PHE A 284 -18.29 0.70 -10.70
CA PHE A 284 -17.65 0.39 -9.43
C PHE A 284 -16.26 -0.21 -9.66
N ILE A 285 -16.14 -1.15 -10.59
CA ILE A 285 -14.87 -1.69 -11.10
C ILE A 285 -14.81 -1.48 -12.61
N ARG A 286 -13.69 -0.94 -13.09
CA ARG A 286 -13.39 -0.90 -14.53
C ARG A 286 -12.29 -1.90 -14.86
N ASN A 287 -12.61 -2.83 -15.74
CA ASN A 287 -11.69 -3.85 -16.22
C ASN A 287 -11.34 -3.62 -17.69
N ASN A 288 -10.15 -4.05 -18.11
CA ASN A 288 -9.72 -4.01 -19.50
C ASN A 288 -9.15 -5.38 -19.90
N GLY A 289 -9.99 -6.42 -19.86
CA GLY A 289 -9.55 -7.78 -20.21
C GLY A 289 -8.68 -8.48 -19.15
N ASN A 290 -8.66 -8.01 -17.90
CA ASN A 290 -7.80 -8.56 -16.85
C ASN A 290 -8.51 -9.63 -15.99
N LEU A 291 -7.71 -10.37 -15.22
CA LEU A 291 -8.17 -11.38 -14.26
C LEU A 291 -8.80 -10.73 -13.02
N MET A 292 -10.00 -11.17 -12.67
CA MET A 292 -10.67 -10.82 -11.42
C MET A 292 -11.15 -12.07 -10.69
N THR A 293 -10.90 -12.14 -9.38
CA THR A 293 -11.36 -13.25 -8.53
C THR A 293 -12.03 -12.73 -7.27
N PHE A 294 -13.22 -13.26 -6.99
CA PHE A 294 -14.00 -12.97 -5.79
C PHE A 294 -14.24 -14.28 -5.02
N HIS A 295 -13.86 -14.32 -3.75
CA HIS A 295 -14.10 -15.46 -2.87
C HIS A 295 -14.64 -15.02 -1.52
N ASN A 296 -15.84 -15.47 -1.15
CA ASN A 296 -16.48 -15.06 0.11
C ASN A 296 -16.58 -13.52 0.24
N VAL A 297 -17.04 -12.87 -0.83
CA VAL A 297 -17.20 -11.40 -0.88
C VAL A 297 -18.65 -11.04 -0.70
N THR A 298 -18.94 -10.03 0.11
CA THR A 298 -20.28 -9.46 0.25
C THR A 298 -20.28 -8.02 -0.26
N LEU A 299 -21.04 -7.75 -1.33
CA LEU A 299 -21.30 -6.40 -1.84
C LEU A 299 -22.76 -6.02 -1.56
N ARG A 300 -22.98 -4.94 -0.80
CA ARG A 300 -24.31 -4.43 -0.44
C ARG A 300 -24.42 -2.95 -0.75
N ASN A 301 -25.54 -2.52 -1.30
CA ASN A 301 -25.86 -1.11 -1.48
C ASN A 301 -24.74 -0.27 -2.13
N ILE A 302 -24.14 -0.73 -3.23
CA ILE A 302 -23.03 -0.03 -3.89
C ILE A 302 -23.52 1.08 -4.86
N GLN A 303 -24.83 1.39 -4.90
CA GLN A 303 -25.41 2.38 -5.82
C GLN A 303 -25.36 3.80 -5.25
N ASN A 304 -24.48 4.64 -5.80
CA ASN A 304 -24.65 6.09 -5.71
C ASN A 304 -24.82 6.75 -7.09
N SER A 305 -24.66 6.02 -8.20
CA SER A 305 -24.78 6.56 -9.57
C SER A 305 -25.21 5.49 -10.59
N LEU A 306 -25.74 5.89 -11.76
CA LEU A 306 -26.37 5.08 -12.83
C LEU A 306 -25.42 4.09 -13.57
N GLY A 307 -24.36 3.57 -12.94
CA GLY A 307 -23.30 2.78 -13.56
C GLY A 307 -23.44 1.25 -13.51
N TYR A 308 -22.37 0.56 -13.96
CA TYR A 308 -22.20 -0.89 -13.88
C TYR A 308 -21.42 -1.28 -12.62
N LEU A 309 -21.73 -2.44 -12.03
CA LEU A 309 -20.86 -2.99 -10.98
C LEU A 309 -19.46 -3.29 -11.55
N ILE A 310 -19.43 -4.01 -12.67
CA ILE A 310 -18.21 -4.27 -13.42
C ILE A 310 -18.43 -3.81 -14.86
N ASN A 311 -17.59 -2.89 -15.33
CA ASN A 311 -17.51 -2.50 -16.73
C ASN A 311 -16.20 -3.02 -17.32
N ASP A 312 -16.29 -4.07 -18.14
CA ASP A 312 -15.14 -4.61 -18.84
C ASP A 312 -15.11 -4.08 -20.27
N ILE A 313 -14.13 -3.23 -20.57
CA ILE A 313 -13.97 -2.65 -21.90
C ILE A 313 -13.18 -3.56 -22.85
N GLY A 314 -12.58 -4.64 -22.34
CA GLY A 314 -11.89 -5.67 -23.11
C GLY A 314 -10.60 -5.25 -23.83
N GLN A 315 -9.68 -6.20 -24.02
CA GLN A 315 -8.58 -6.06 -24.99
C GLN A 315 -8.81 -7.03 -26.15
N ILE A 316 -8.48 -6.61 -27.36
CA ILE A 316 -8.69 -7.39 -28.61
C ILE A 316 -8.03 -8.80 -28.56
N ARG A 317 -7.07 -9.04 -27.65
CA ARG A 317 -6.23 -10.25 -27.62
C ARG A 317 -6.21 -11.04 -26.32
N SER A 318 -6.91 -10.62 -25.26
CA SER A 318 -6.98 -11.36 -24.00
C SER A 318 -8.44 -11.65 -23.63
N ASN A 319 -8.70 -12.89 -23.22
CA ASN A 319 -9.97 -13.20 -22.57
C ASN A 319 -9.88 -12.67 -21.14
N SER A 320 -10.78 -11.75 -20.74
CA SER A 320 -11.00 -11.54 -19.32
C SER A 320 -11.50 -12.83 -18.69
N SER A 321 -11.13 -13.05 -17.43
CA SER A 321 -11.64 -14.15 -16.62
C SER A 321 -12.10 -13.55 -15.30
N ILE A 322 -13.39 -13.66 -15.04
CA ILE A 322 -14.02 -13.23 -13.79
C ILE A 322 -14.47 -14.50 -13.09
N TYR A 323 -13.87 -14.79 -11.94
CA TYR A 323 -14.23 -15.95 -11.12
C TYR A 323 -14.96 -15.48 -9.86
N ILE A 324 -16.15 -16.01 -9.62
CA ILE A 324 -16.96 -15.67 -8.45
C ILE A 324 -17.31 -16.93 -7.68
N ASN A 325 -16.85 -17.02 -6.43
CA ASN A 325 -17.08 -18.16 -5.56
C ASN A 325 -17.63 -17.72 -4.20
N ASN A 326 -18.70 -18.37 -3.73
CA ASN A 326 -19.30 -18.16 -2.41
C ASN A 326 -19.55 -16.68 -2.06
N SER A 327 -19.90 -15.85 -3.05
CA SER A 327 -19.98 -14.40 -2.89
C SER A 327 -21.41 -13.90 -3.08
N TYR A 328 -21.80 -12.90 -2.30
CA TYR A 328 -23.13 -12.29 -2.32
C TYR A 328 -23.06 -10.89 -2.95
N PHE A 329 -23.88 -10.69 -3.97
CA PHE A 329 -24.08 -9.43 -4.66
C PHE A 329 -25.58 -9.11 -4.60
N GLU A 330 -25.96 -8.05 -3.89
CA GLU A 330 -27.38 -7.65 -3.79
C GLU A 330 -28.02 -7.42 -5.18
N SER A 331 -29.31 -7.65 -5.40
CA SER A 331 -29.82 -7.95 -6.77
C SER A 331 -30.35 -6.77 -7.60
N ASN A 332 -30.13 -5.51 -7.21
CA ASN A 332 -30.68 -4.35 -7.94
C ASN A 332 -29.78 -3.84 -9.10
N TYR A 333 -28.78 -4.62 -9.53
CA TYR A 333 -27.71 -4.13 -10.42
C TYR A 333 -27.83 -4.65 -11.86
N ARG A 334 -27.46 -3.81 -12.84
CA ARG A 334 -26.88 -4.32 -14.09
C ARG A 334 -25.48 -4.79 -13.75
N VAL A 335 -25.36 -6.07 -13.39
CA VAL A 335 -24.12 -6.64 -12.85
C VAL A 335 -22.96 -6.50 -13.84
N TYR A 336 -23.26 -6.52 -15.14
CA TYR A 336 -22.23 -6.55 -16.19
C TYR A 336 -22.58 -5.71 -17.42
N ASN A 337 -21.57 -4.99 -17.93
CA ASN A 337 -21.42 -4.71 -19.36
C ASN A 337 -20.15 -5.42 -19.81
N ILE A 338 -20.30 -6.57 -20.47
CA ILE A 338 -19.18 -7.39 -20.95
C ILE A 338 -19.19 -7.36 -22.47
N ILE A 339 -18.13 -6.81 -23.04
CA ILE A 339 -17.83 -6.97 -24.47
C ILE A 339 -16.76 -8.07 -24.55
N ASN A 340 -17.17 -9.25 -25.03
CA ASN A 340 -16.38 -10.49 -25.22
C ASN A 340 -16.09 -11.39 -23.97
N ARG A 341 -16.78 -12.56 -23.94
CA ARG A 341 -16.42 -13.89 -23.39
C ARG A 341 -16.71 -14.28 -21.91
N ASN A 342 -16.51 -15.59 -21.67
CA ASN A 342 -17.12 -16.56 -20.74
C ASN A 342 -17.12 -16.19 -19.24
N LEU A 343 -18.28 -16.33 -18.60
CA LEU A 343 -18.48 -16.31 -17.14
C LEU A 343 -18.40 -17.74 -16.60
N TYR A 344 -17.66 -17.96 -15.50
CA TYR A 344 -17.51 -19.26 -14.83
C TYR A 344 -17.78 -19.17 -13.34
#